data_AF-A0A9J6GX98-F1
#
_entry.id   AF-A0A9J6GX98-F1
#
_cell.length_a   1.000
_cell.length_b   1.000
_cell.length_c   1.000
_cell.angle_alpha   90.00
_cell.angle_beta   90.00
_cell.angle_gamma   90.00
#
_symmetry.space_group_name_H-M   'P 1'
#
loop_
_entity.id
_entity.type
_entity.pdbx_description
1 polymer ?
#
loop_
_entity_poly.entity_id
_entity_poly.type
_entity_poly.pdbx_seq_one_letter_code
_entity_poly.pdbx_strand_id
1 'polypeptide(L)'
;MQSDDHQKPLRNVSPFAVARELRNLLGPRFRVKKLPTDEFLVEVQKKFQSDDLISMKELVTHKVHVTAHRTLNTRLEVESDEDLIDVSEDEIPEGFKEEQTKCHCSAKNKDLQDR
;
A
#
# COMPACT_ATOMS: atom_id res chain seq x y z
N MET A 1 -1.94 -7.25 -6.36
CA MET A 1 -2.38 -7.67 -7.70
C MET A 1 -1.70 -8.98 -8.03
N GLN A 2 -2.48 -10.00 -8.36
CA GLN A 2 -2.02 -11.38 -8.55
C GLN A 2 -2.59 -12.00 -9.83
N SER A 3 -1.93 -13.02 -10.37
CA SER A 3 -2.45 -13.81 -11.49
C SER A 3 -3.56 -14.73 -10.98
N ASP A 4 -4.61 -14.93 -11.77
CA ASP A 4 -5.61 -15.97 -11.50
C ASP A 4 -5.09 -17.38 -11.86
N ASP A 5 -4.06 -17.46 -12.71
CA ASP A 5 -3.50 -18.71 -13.20
C ASP A 5 -2.16 -19.01 -12.52
N HIS A 6 -2.14 -20.05 -11.68
CA HIS A 6 -0.93 -20.53 -11.01
C HIS A 6 0.16 -21.05 -11.97
N GLN A 7 -0.20 -21.45 -13.20
CA GLN A 7 0.78 -21.87 -14.22
C GLN A 7 1.41 -20.67 -14.95
N LYS A 8 0.79 -19.48 -14.86
CA LYS A 8 1.27 -18.25 -15.48
C LYS A 8 1.44 -17.15 -14.44
N PRO A 9 2.49 -17.22 -13.61
CA PRO A 9 2.73 -16.22 -12.58
C PRO A 9 3.14 -14.89 -13.19
N LEU A 10 2.66 -13.80 -12.58
CA LEU A 10 2.99 -12.43 -12.97
C LEU A 10 4.48 -12.10 -12.82
N ARG A 11 5.23 -12.90 -12.05
CA ARG A 11 6.67 -12.73 -11.85
C ARG A 11 7.50 -12.86 -13.14
N ASN A 12 7.01 -13.63 -14.12
CA ASN A 12 7.71 -13.91 -15.37
C ASN A 12 7.44 -12.82 -16.42
N VAL A 13 6.52 -11.90 -16.13
CA VAL A 13 6.20 -10.78 -17.02
C VAL A 13 7.31 -9.73 -16.92
N SER A 14 7.73 -9.21 -18.07
CA SER A 14 8.70 -8.13 -18.14
C SER A 14 8.20 -6.89 -17.38
N PRO A 15 8.99 -6.30 -16.47
CA PRO A 15 8.63 -5.07 -15.77
C PRO A 15 8.25 -3.93 -16.73
N PHE A 16 8.88 -3.87 -17.91
CA PHE A 16 8.58 -2.87 -18.92
C PHE A 16 7.20 -3.07 -19.55
N ALA A 17 6.78 -4.31 -19.78
CA ALA A 17 5.45 -4.62 -20.32
C ALA A 17 4.36 -4.25 -19.30
N VAL A 18 4.57 -4.60 -18.03
CA VAL A 18 3.68 -4.23 -16.92
C VAL A 18 3.56 -2.71 -16.80
N ALA A 19 4.70 -2.00 -16.77
CA ALA A 19 4.71 -0.55 -16.65
C ALA A 19 4.04 0.16 -17.84
N ARG A 20 4.22 -0.36 -19.06
CA ARG A 20 3.56 0.18 -20.26
C ARG A 20 2.05 0.03 -20.16
N GLU A 21 1.57 -1.14 -19.79
CA GLU A 21 0.14 -1.42 -19.71
C GLU A 21 -0.54 -0.59 -18.61
N LEU A 22 0.10 -0.52 -17.43
CA LEU A 22 -0.38 0.30 -16.34
C LEU A 22 -0.33 1.80 -16.66
N ARG A 23 0.66 2.26 -17.44
CA ARG A 23 0.71 3.64 -17.90
C ARG A 23 -0.42 3.97 -18.88
N ASN A 24 -0.81 3.01 -19.73
CA ASN A 24 -1.93 3.19 -20.65
C ASN A 24 -3.26 3.30 -19.91
N LEU A 25 -3.45 2.51 -18.84
CA LEU A 25 -4.67 2.55 -18.05
C LEU A 25 -4.71 3.75 -17.08
N LEU A 26 -3.66 3.94 -16.28
CA LEU A 26 -3.66 4.85 -15.12
C LEU A 26 -3.05 6.22 -15.44
N GLY A 27 -2.41 6.35 -16.60
CA GLY A 27 -1.62 7.52 -16.96
C GLY A 27 -0.20 7.51 -16.35
N PRO A 28 0.50 8.66 -16.35
CA PRO A 28 1.94 8.70 -16.06
C PRO A 28 2.30 8.63 -14.57
N ARG A 29 1.35 8.82 -13.66
CA ARG A 29 1.61 8.97 -12.21
C ARG A 29 1.06 7.77 -11.44
N PHE A 30 1.91 6.77 -11.24
CA PHE A 30 1.69 5.61 -10.38
C PHE A 30 3.05 5.04 -9.95
N ARG A 31 3.07 4.23 -8.89
CA ARG A 31 4.27 3.48 -8.48
C ARG A 31 3.95 2.00 -8.47
N VAL A 32 4.90 1.19 -8.92
CA VAL A 32 4.75 -0.28 -8.95
C VAL A 32 5.93 -0.88 -8.22
N LYS A 33 5.63 -1.81 -7.32
CA LYS A 33 6.62 -2.60 -6.61
C LYS A 33 6.30 -4.07 -6.81
N LYS A 34 7.30 -4.85 -7.24
CA LYS A 34 7.21 -6.31 -7.28
C LYS A 34 7.39 -6.85 -5.87
N LEU A 35 6.44 -7.66 -5.41
CA LEU A 35 6.50 -8.31 -4.11
C LEU A 35 7.20 -9.67 -4.22
N PRO A 36 7.80 -10.18 -3.13
CA PRO A 36 8.39 -11.53 -3.09
C PRO A 36 7.36 -12.65 -3.29
N THR A 37 6.08 -12.38 -3.10
CA THR A 37 4.95 -13.31 -3.23
C THR A 37 4.46 -13.50 -4.66
N ASP A 38 5.28 -13.13 -5.67
CA ASP A 38 4.92 -13.15 -7.10
C ASP A 38 3.74 -12.21 -7.48
N GLU A 39 3.52 -11.19 -6.66
CA GLU A 39 2.48 -10.17 -6.84
C GLU A 39 3.07 -8.79 -7.16
N PHE A 40 2.21 -7.90 -7.64
CA PHE A 40 2.51 -6.47 -7.75
C PHE A 40 1.71 -5.65 -6.75
N LEU A 41 2.40 -4.73 -6.08
CA LEU A 41 1.80 -3.64 -5.33
C LEU A 41 1.81 -2.39 -6.23
N VAL A 42 0.64 -1.81 -6.44
CA VAL A 42 0.46 -0.61 -7.27
C VAL A 42 -0.09 0.50 -6.39
N GLU A 43 0.63 1.61 -6.30
CA GLU A 43 0.22 2.82 -5.59
C GLU A 43 -0.25 3.86 -6.62
N VAL A 44 -1.45 4.38 -6.39
CA VAL A 44 -2.09 5.40 -7.23
C VAL A 44 -2.45 6.63 -6.41
N GLN A 45 -2.55 7.79 -7.06
CA GLN A 45 -2.80 9.06 -6.37
C GLN A 45 -4.28 9.45 -6.36
N LYS A 46 -5.05 8.97 -7.33
CA LYS A 46 -6.45 9.38 -7.54
C LYS A 46 -7.38 8.18 -7.43
N LYS A 47 -8.58 8.43 -6.89
CA LYS A 47 -9.60 7.39 -6.69
C LYS A 47 -10.05 6.72 -8.00
N PHE A 48 -10.22 7.48 -9.08
CA PHE A 48 -10.61 6.86 -10.36
C PHE A 48 -9.58 5.82 -10.84
N GLN A 49 -8.29 6.06 -10.59
CA GLN A 49 -7.23 5.11 -10.97
C GLN A 49 -7.33 3.81 -10.16
N SER A 50 -7.70 3.89 -8.87
CA SER A 50 -7.93 2.69 -8.07
C SER A 50 -9.18 1.95 -8.51
N ASP A 51 -10.24 2.66 -8.88
CA ASP A 51 -11.48 2.05 -9.36
C ASP A 51 -11.23 1.33 -10.70
N ASP A 52 -10.50 1.96 -11.62
CA ASP A 52 -10.07 1.35 -12.89
C ASP A 52 -9.20 0.10 -12.65
N LEU A 53 -8.24 0.18 -11.72
CA LEU A 53 -7.41 -0.97 -11.32
C LEU A 53 -8.22 -2.15 -10.79
N ILE A 54 -9.21 -1.88 -9.93
CA ILE A 54 -10.06 -2.94 -9.35
C ILE A 54 -10.95 -3.56 -10.44
N SER A 55 -11.37 -2.78 -11.43
CA SER A 55 -12.16 -3.26 -12.56
C SER A 55 -11.36 -4.09 -13.58
N MET A 56 -10.03 -3.95 -13.60
CA MET A 56 -9.13 -4.66 -14.51
C MET A 56 -9.17 -6.18 -14.25
N LYS A 57 -9.39 -6.94 -15.32
CA LYS A 57 -9.37 -8.42 -15.30
C LYS A 57 -8.20 -9.04 -16.05
N GLU A 58 -7.50 -8.23 -16.85
CA GLU A 58 -6.41 -8.70 -17.69
C GLU A 58 -5.27 -7.68 -17.68
N LEU A 59 -4.05 -8.18 -17.57
CA LEU A 59 -2.83 -7.41 -17.73
C LEU A 59 -1.92 -8.10 -18.75
N VAL A 60 -1.66 -7.41 -19.86
CA VAL A 60 -0.86 -7.87 -21.02
C VAL A 60 -1.43 -9.12 -21.71
N THR A 61 -1.37 -10.28 -21.07
CA THR A 61 -1.92 -11.56 -21.57
C THR A 61 -2.30 -12.50 -20.42
N HIS A 62 -2.28 -11.99 -19.19
CA HIS A 62 -2.57 -12.74 -17.98
C HIS A 62 -3.89 -12.26 -17.39
N LYS A 63 -4.75 -13.20 -17.02
CA LYS A 63 -5.90 -12.90 -16.18
C LYS A 63 -5.41 -12.58 -14.78
N VAL A 64 -5.87 -11.45 -14.26
CA VAL A 64 -5.37 -10.90 -13.00
C VAL A 64 -6.53 -10.51 -12.11
N HIS A 65 -6.28 -10.61 -10.81
CA HIS A 65 -7.16 -10.11 -9.78
C HIS A 65 -6.47 -9.02 -8.98
N VAL A 66 -7.18 -7.89 -8.82
CA VAL A 66 -6.71 -6.73 -8.07
C VAL A 66 -7.56 -6.56 -6.82
N THR A 67 -6.91 -6.68 -5.67
CA THR A 67 -7.51 -6.41 -4.36
C THR A 67 -6.99 -5.10 -3.81
N ALA A 68 -7.91 -4.30 -3.26
CA ALA A 68 -7.55 -3.10 -2.52
C ALA A 68 -6.80 -3.48 -1.23
N HIS A 69 -5.72 -2.75 -0.92
CA HIS A 69 -4.95 -3.02 0.30
C HIS A 69 -5.67 -2.44 1.53
N ARG A 70 -5.97 -3.30 2.52
CA ARG A 70 -6.81 -2.98 3.68
C ARG A 70 -6.34 -1.78 4.53
N THR A 71 -5.02 -1.56 4.65
CA THR A 71 -4.43 -0.57 5.56
C THR A 71 -3.71 0.58 4.86
N LEU A 72 -3.41 0.45 3.56
CA LEU A 72 -2.66 1.48 2.80
C LEU A 72 -3.58 2.46 2.07
N ASN A 73 -4.89 2.29 2.19
CA ASN A 73 -5.90 3.16 1.61
C ASN A 73 -6.46 4.19 2.61
N THR A 74 -5.93 4.23 3.84
CA THR A 74 -6.37 5.16 4.88
C THR A 74 -5.38 6.31 4.97
N ARG A 75 -5.82 7.53 4.65
CA ARG A 75 -5.12 8.75 5.02
C ARG A 75 -5.57 9.10 6.44
N LEU A 76 -4.73 8.82 7.44
CA LEU A 76 -4.95 9.37 8.77
C LEU A 76 -4.59 10.85 8.69
N GLU A 77 -5.60 11.71 8.73
CA GLU A 77 -5.37 13.13 8.95
C GLU A 77 -4.83 13.27 10.37
N VAL A 78 -3.64 13.86 10.49
CA VAL A 78 -3.10 14.27 11.79
C VAL A 78 -3.72 15.64 12.04
N GLU A 79 -4.77 15.67 12.84
CA GLU A 79 -5.29 16.94 13.36
C GLU A 79 -4.28 17.43 14.40
N SER A 80 -3.74 18.63 14.16
CA SER A 80 -2.84 19.28 15.11
C SER A 80 -3.72 19.95 16.15
N ASP A 81 -3.77 19.39 17.34
CA ASP A 81 -4.49 19.97 18.47
C ASP A 81 -3.56 20.95 19.21
N GLU A 82 -3.99 22.20 19.39
CA GLU A 82 -3.18 23.22 20.09
C GLU A 82 -2.97 22.86 21.57
N ASP A 83 -3.87 22.08 22.16
CA ASP A 83 -3.76 21.62 23.55
C ASP A 83 -2.71 20.50 23.72
N LEU A 84 -2.28 19.87 22.62
CA LEU A 84 -1.27 18.81 22.62
C LEU A 84 0.16 19.35 22.40
N ILE A 85 0.31 20.64 22.09
CA ILE A 85 1.60 21.28 21.81
C ILE A 85 2.46 21.41 23.09
N ASP A 86 1.80 21.55 24.25
CA ASP A 86 2.46 21.75 25.56
C ASP A 86 2.58 20.46 26.39
N VAL A 87 2.19 19.30 25.84
CA VAL A 87 2.26 18.01 26.53
C VAL A 87 3.66 17.42 26.38
N SER A 88 4.29 17.03 27.50
CA SER A 88 5.60 16.39 27.46
C SER A 88 5.52 15.01 26.81
N GLU A 89 6.57 14.56 26.10
CA GLU A 89 6.59 13.25 25.42
C GLU A 89 6.29 12.07 26.36
N ASP A 90 6.44 12.25 27.68
CA ASP A 90 6.18 11.28 28.73
C ASP A 90 4.70 11.16 29.13
N GLU A 91 3.89 12.21 28.94
CA GLU A 91 2.45 12.24 29.30
C GLU A 91 1.56 11.70 28.17
N ILE A 92 2.00 11.82 26.92
CA ILE A 92 1.30 11.26 25.75
C ILE A 92 1.03 9.75 25.92
N PRO A 93 2.02 8.88 26.22
CA PRO A 93 1.78 7.44 26.36
C PRO A 93 0.92 7.08 27.58
N GLU A 94 0.74 7.96 28.57
CA GLU A 94 -0.12 7.73 29.73
C GLU A 94 -1.60 7.94 29.39
N GLY A 95 -1.93 9.00 28.64
CA GLY A 95 -3.29 9.23 28.13
C GLY A 95 -3.78 8.13 27.17
N PHE A 96 -2.89 7.58 26.33
CA PHE A 96 -3.22 6.49 25.40
C PHE A 96 -3.37 5.10 26.05
N LYS A 97 -2.97 4.92 27.32
CA LYS A 97 -3.13 3.63 28.03
C LYS A 97 -4.53 3.44 28.61
N GLU A 98 -5.24 4.53 28.89
CA GLU A 98 -6.57 4.45 29.51
C GLU A 98 -7.69 4.17 28.51
N GLU A 99 -7.52 4.53 27.23
CA GLU A 99 -8.39 4.07 26.16
C GLU A 99 -7.88 2.76 25.55
N GLN A 100 -8.37 1.63 26.05
CA GLN A 100 -8.15 0.32 25.46
C GLN A 100 -8.83 0.18 24.08
N THR A 101 -8.34 0.89 23.06
CA THR A 101 -8.53 0.46 21.67
C THR A 101 -7.37 -0.46 21.31
N LYS A 102 -7.72 -1.75 21.18
CA LYS A 102 -6.79 -2.84 20.91
C LYS A 102 -6.23 -2.74 19.48
N CYS A 103 -5.27 -1.85 19.26
CA CYS A 103 -4.53 -1.75 18.00
C CYS A 103 -3.30 -2.67 18.06
N HIS A 104 -3.45 -3.90 17.59
CA HIS A 104 -2.35 -4.85 17.47
C HIS A 104 -1.47 -4.50 16.27
N CYS A 105 -0.57 -3.55 16.43
CA CYS A 105 0.55 -3.35 15.50
C CYS A 105 1.78 -4.06 16.08
N SER A 106 2.04 -5.29 15.61
CA SER A 106 3.32 -5.94 15.81
C SER A 106 4.39 -5.21 15.00
N ALA A 107 5.06 -4.24 15.61
CA ALA A 107 6.33 -3.73 15.10
C ALA A 107 7.40 -4.78 15.40
N LYS A 108 7.88 -5.48 14.36
CA LYS A 108 9.14 -6.21 14.42
C LYS A 108 10.17 -5.52 13.54
N ASN A 109 11.17 -4.95 14.21
CA ASN A 109 12.59 -4.93 13.86
C ASN A 109 13.00 -4.09 12.63
N LYS A 110 14.15 -3.41 12.57
CA LYS A 110 15.45 -3.63 13.22
C LYS A 110 16.38 -2.44 12.92
N ASP A 111 17.28 -2.15 13.85
CA ASP A 111 18.62 -1.56 13.70
C ASP A 111 18.87 -0.49 12.62
N LEU A 112 19.19 0.73 13.08
CA LEU A 112 20.13 1.61 12.39
C LEU A 112 21.07 2.27 13.41
N GLN A 113 22.14 1.58 13.76
CA GLN A 113 23.40 2.22 14.12
C GLN A 113 24.08 2.63 12.81
N ASP A 114 24.47 3.90 12.64
CA ASP A 114 25.85 4.32 12.42
C ASP A 114 25.92 5.87 12.22
N ARG A 115 26.85 6.49 12.97
CA ARG A 115 27.44 7.86 12.88
C ARG A 115 26.73 9.05 13.52
#